data_AF-A0A6A5K0Y0-F1
#
_entry.id   AF-A0A6A5K0Y0-F1
#
_cell.length_a   1.000
_cell.length_b   1.000
_cell.length_c   1.000
_cell.angle_alpha   90.00
_cell.angle_beta   90.00
_cell.angle_gamma   90.00
#
_symmetry.space_group_name_H-M   'P 1'
#
loop_
_entity.id
_entity.type
_entity.pdbx_description
1 polymer ?
#
loop_
_entity_poly.entity_id
_entity_poly.type
_entity_poly.pdbx_seq_one_letter_code
_entity_poly.pdbx_strand_id
1 'polypeptide(L)'
;KLGSTDLSFVQALPNHTLTSLTWVGRSKYTDLPNILKHQGKSLQSLEFRCQELECPRFLPTFDYRILPTHTHNLRHLSANVHRNGTWPLDVLEHIAAIPTLRSADLWMGIQSECRKQYEDYTNSQRVMEREFGKDYCKGEDQFQKPLLDDTSALKLFKYMRERKIGAGLDEVTIWVGDWTRAWDGPLYFPAWAEGIRAKVVCKAEADVNMKDWCVVEEGKEYWKDE
;
A
#
# COMPACT_ATOMS: atom_id res chain seq x y z
N LYS A 1 21.87 1.63 8.57
CA LYS A 1 20.45 1.21 8.59
C LYS A 1 20.30 0.22 9.72
N LEU A 2 19.58 0.56 10.80
CA LEU A 2 19.10 -0.43 11.77
C LEU A 2 18.08 -1.29 11.01
N GLY A 3 18.56 -2.43 10.49
CA GLY A 3 17.73 -3.40 9.78
C GLY A 3 16.85 -4.13 10.78
N SER A 4 15.56 -4.23 10.47
CA SER A 4 14.48 -4.83 11.24
C SER A 4 14.28 -4.27 12.66
N THR A 5 13.28 -3.41 12.81
CA THR A 5 12.52 -3.31 14.05
C THR A 5 12.01 -4.72 14.40
N ASP A 6 12.35 -5.24 15.58
CA ASP A 6 11.81 -6.50 16.10
C ASP A 6 10.64 -6.17 17.04
N LEU A 7 9.58 -6.98 17.03
CA LEU A 7 8.48 -6.87 17.98
C LEU A 7 8.98 -6.83 19.43
N SER A 8 10.00 -7.64 19.73
CA SER A 8 10.63 -7.73 21.05
C SER A 8 11.25 -6.40 21.47
N PHE A 9 11.86 -5.68 20.52
CA PHE A 9 12.43 -4.36 20.76
C PHE A 9 11.34 -3.32 21.09
N VAL A 10 10.25 -3.31 20.31
CA VAL A 10 9.12 -2.39 20.54
C VAL A 10 8.46 -2.66 21.90
N GLN A 11 8.38 -3.94 22.30
CA GLN A 11 7.81 -4.36 23.58
C GLN A 11 8.72 -4.08 24.78
N ALA A 12 10.03 -4.02 24.59
CA ALA A 12 10.98 -3.67 25.65
C ALA A 12 10.93 -2.18 26.05
N LEU A 13 10.43 -1.32 25.17
CA LEU A 13 10.19 0.09 25.48
C LEU A 13 9.04 0.23 26.49
N PRO A 14 9.04 1.25 27.37
CA PRO A 14 7.92 1.51 28.25
C PRO A 14 6.62 1.75 27.46
N ASN A 15 5.48 1.43 28.07
CA ASN A 15 4.18 1.58 27.41
C ASN A 15 3.92 3.03 27.00
N HIS A 16 3.39 3.20 25.80
CA HIS A 16 2.92 4.49 25.30
C HIS A 16 3.98 5.60 25.28
N THR A 17 5.23 5.25 24.95
CA THR A 17 6.31 6.23 24.75
C THR A 17 6.58 6.50 23.28
N LEU A 18 6.22 5.58 22.40
CA LEU A 18 6.57 5.66 20.99
C LEU A 18 5.54 6.50 20.23
N THR A 19 6.00 7.58 19.61
CA THR A 19 5.16 8.52 18.85
C THR A 19 5.18 8.25 17.34
N SER A 20 6.24 7.63 16.84
CA SER A 20 6.36 7.26 15.42
C SER A 20 6.96 5.86 15.31
N LEU A 21 6.31 5.00 14.53
CA LEU A 21 6.78 3.67 14.20
C LEU A 21 6.90 3.51 12.69
N THR A 22 8.06 2.99 12.26
CA THR A 22 8.24 2.51 10.89
C THR A 22 8.63 1.03 10.91
N TRP A 23 7.84 0.23 10.22
CA TRP A 23 8.07 -1.17 9.93
C TRP A 23 7.92 -1.38 8.43
N VAL A 24 9.05 -1.58 7.75
CA VAL A 24 9.09 -1.90 6.31
C VAL A 24 9.74 -3.25 6.16
N GLY A 25 8.96 -4.21 5.66
CA GLY A 25 9.38 -5.58 5.39
C GLY A 25 8.35 -6.58 5.88
N ARG A 26 8.71 -7.86 5.85
CA ARG A 26 7.81 -8.94 6.30
C ARG A 26 7.39 -8.78 7.76
N SER A 27 6.14 -9.09 8.04
CA SER A 27 5.57 -9.15 9.39
C SER A 27 4.54 -10.26 9.49
N LYS A 28 4.26 -10.69 10.72
CA LYS A 28 3.17 -11.63 11.01
C LYS A 28 1.90 -10.85 11.28
N TYR A 29 0.77 -11.50 11.01
CA TYR A 29 -0.57 -10.92 11.25
C TYR A 29 -0.80 -10.44 12.68
N THR A 30 -0.09 -11.03 13.65
CA THR A 30 -0.18 -10.71 15.08
C THR A 30 0.69 -9.54 15.52
N ASP A 31 1.65 -9.11 14.71
CA ASP A 31 2.69 -8.17 15.15
C ASP A 31 2.11 -6.77 15.39
N LEU A 32 1.36 -6.22 14.43
CA LEU A 32 0.75 -4.90 14.60
C LEU A 32 -0.27 -4.86 15.76
N PRO A 33 -1.21 -5.82 15.91
CA PRO A 33 -2.08 -5.87 17.09
C PRO A 33 -1.32 -5.82 18.42
N ASN A 34 -0.22 -6.57 18.55
CA ASN A 34 0.62 -6.58 19.76
C ASN A 34 1.31 -5.23 19.99
N ILE A 35 1.82 -4.62 18.93
CA ILE A 35 2.42 -3.28 18.97
C ILE A 35 1.39 -2.24 19.40
N LEU A 36 0.20 -2.25 18.81
CA LEU A 36 -0.85 -1.27 19.09
C LEU A 36 -1.38 -1.40 20.52
N LYS A 37 -1.48 -2.61 21.06
CA LYS A 37 -1.81 -2.82 22.48
C LYS A 37 -0.81 -2.14 23.42
N HIS A 38 0.47 -2.11 23.03
CA HIS A 38 1.58 -1.58 23.85
C HIS A 38 1.85 -0.09 23.63
N GLN A 39 1.80 0.39 22.38
CA GLN A 39 2.23 1.73 21.96
C GLN A 39 1.13 2.56 21.30
N GLY A 40 -0.04 1.97 20.99
CA GLY A 40 -1.10 2.61 20.21
C GLY A 40 -1.60 3.96 20.74
N LYS A 41 -1.63 4.14 22.07
CA LYS A 41 -2.11 5.39 22.68
C LYS A 41 -1.20 6.60 22.41
N SER A 42 0.10 6.41 22.27
CA SER A 42 1.06 7.51 22.01
C SER A 42 1.37 7.70 20.53
N LEU A 43 1.07 6.69 19.70
CA LEU A 43 1.37 6.70 18.28
C LEU A 43 0.65 7.84 17.55
N GLN A 44 1.45 8.66 16.88
CA GLN A 44 1.04 9.76 16.01
C GLN A 44 1.31 9.47 14.53
N SER A 45 2.34 8.67 14.23
CA SER A 45 2.68 8.23 12.89
C SER A 45 2.95 6.73 12.87
N LEU A 46 2.34 6.00 11.94
CA LEU A 46 2.51 4.56 11.78
C LEU A 46 2.76 4.25 10.31
N GLU A 47 3.96 3.76 9.99
CA GLU A 47 4.26 3.08 8.74
C GLU A 47 4.39 1.58 9.03
N PHE A 48 3.49 0.78 8.46
CA PHE A 48 3.48 -0.66 8.61
C PHE A 48 3.16 -1.30 7.26
N ARG A 49 4.22 -1.63 6.53
CA ARG A 49 4.10 -2.15 5.17
C ARG A 49 5.24 -3.12 4.84
N CYS A 50 5.08 -3.76 3.70
CA CYS A 50 6.06 -4.57 3.03
C CYS A 50 6.19 -4.09 1.58
N GLN A 51 7.36 -4.32 1.01
CA GLN A 51 7.68 -3.90 -0.36
C GLN A 51 7.10 -4.88 -1.38
N GLU A 52 6.76 -4.39 -2.57
CA GLU A 52 6.15 -5.17 -3.66
C GLU A 52 6.91 -6.47 -3.92
N LEU A 53 8.22 -6.36 -4.13
CA LEU A 53 9.09 -7.50 -4.44
C LEU A 53 9.41 -8.39 -3.22
N GLU A 54 9.28 -7.87 -2.00
CA GLU A 54 9.56 -8.64 -0.77
C GLU A 54 8.35 -9.46 -0.31
N CYS A 55 7.14 -8.94 -0.58
CA CYS A 55 5.85 -9.55 -0.27
C CYS A 55 5.02 -9.77 -1.53
N PRO A 56 5.34 -10.78 -2.35
CA PRO A 56 4.75 -10.97 -3.68
C PRO A 56 3.23 -11.15 -3.66
N ARG A 57 2.63 -11.64 -2.57
CA ARG A 57 1.16 -11.76 -2.47
C ARG A 57 0.46 -10.46 -2.05
N PHE A 58 1.21 -9.45 -1.60
CA PHE A 58 0.75 -8.14 -1.14
C PHE A 58 -0.49 -8.22 -0.23
N LEU A 59 -0.54 -9.22 0.66
CA LEU A 59 -1.69 -9.43 1.54
C LEU A 59 -1.67 -8.45 2.71
N PRO A 60 -2.85 -8.08 3.25
CA PRO A 60 -2.91 -7.29 4.47
C PRO A 60 -2.22 -8.06 5.59
N THR A 61 -1.23 -7.43 6.23
CA THR A 61 -0.51 -8.01 7.36
C THR A 61 -1.20 -7.73 8.70
N PHE A 62 -2.42 -7.18 8.67
CA PHE A 62 -3.25 -6.91 9.85
C PHE A 62 -4.71 -6.60 9.47
N ASP A 63 -5.58 -6.55 10.48
CA ASP A 63 -6.98 -6.14 10.36
C ASP A 63 -7.12 -4.62 10.57
N TYR A 64 -7.60 -3.88 9.56
CA TYR A 64 -7.80 -2.43 9.65
C TYR A 64 -8.83 -2.00 10.70
N ARG A 65 -9.76 -2.89 11.09
CA ARG A 65 -10.81 -2.60 12.08
C ARG A 65 -10.26 -2.31 13.47
N ILE A 66 -9.02 -2.72 13.75
CA ILE A 66 -8.39 -2.47 15.05
C ILE A 66 -7.89 -1.03 15.18
N LEU A 67 -7.60 -0.34 14.07
CA LEU A 67 -6.93 0.96 14.10
C LEU A 67 -7.77 2.02 14.84
N PRO A 68 -9.06 2.25 14.51
CA PRO A 68 -9.83 3.34 15.15
C PRO A 68 -9.91 3.22 16.68
N THR A 69 -9.87 2.00 17.21
CA THR A 69 -9.99 1.73 18.65
C THR A 69 -8.64 1.73 19.39
N HIS A 70 -7.52 1.53 18.68
CA HIS A 70 -6.20 1.41 19.29
C HIS A 70 -5.27 2.58 18.99
N THR A 71 -5.63 3.48 18.07
CA THR A 71 -4.75 4.58 17.61
C THR A 71 -5.39 5.95 17.80
N HIS A 72 -5.61 6.36 19.05
CA HIS A 72 -6.35 7.58 19.37
C HIS A 72 -5.65 8.88 18.93
N ASN A 73 -4.31 8.87 18.84
CA ASN A 73 -3.51 10.05 18.50
C ASN A 73 -2.91 10.00 17.09
N LEU A 74 -3.29 9.01 16.28
CA LEU A 74 -2.68 8.76 14.99
C LEU A 74 -3.10 9.79 13.95
N ARG A 75 -2.12 10.57 13.49
CA ARG A 75 -2.28 11.62 12.48
C ARG A 75 -1.89 11.15 11.09
N HIS A 76 -0.97 10.21 10.99
CA HIS A 76 -0.48 9.67 9.72
C HIS A 76 -0.43 8.14 9.73
N LEU A 77 -0.93 7.51 8.65
CA LEU A 77 -0.90 6.07 8.44
C LEU A 77 -0.28 5.76 7.07
N SER A 78 0.71 4.89 7.03
CA SER A 78 1.30 4.35 5.80
C SER A 78 1.21 2.83 5.83
N ALA A 79 0.44 2.22 4.91
CA ALA A 79 0.15 0.78 4.98
C ALA A 79 -0.16 0.14 3.61
N ASN A 80 0.06 -1.17 3.49
CA ASN A 80 -0.35 -1.94 2.32
C ASN A 80 -1.85 -2.21 2.31
N VAL A 81 -2.55 -1.65 1.32
CA VAL A 81 -3.95 -1.91 1.05
C VAL A 81 -4.05 -2.93 -0.09
N HIS A 82 -4.47 -4.15 0.24
CA HIS A 82 -4.68 -5.20 -0.75
C HIS A 82 -5.91 -4.89 -1.62
N ARG A 83 -5.77 -5.11 -2.93
CA ARG A 83 -6.85 -4.99 -3.91
C ARG A 83 -7.27 -6.38 -4.37
N ASN A 84 -8.57 -6.64 -4.51
CA ASN A 84 -9.07 -7.93 -4.99
C ASN A 84 -9.94 -7.75 -6.26
N GLY A 85 -9.31 -7.34 -7.36
CA GLY A 85 -9.98 -7.04 -8.64
C GLY A 85 -10.85 -5.77 -8.66
N THR A 86 -11.03 -5.11 -7.51
CA THR A 86 -11.75 -3.84 -7.35
C THR A 86 -11.03 -2.93 -6.36
N TRP A 87 -11.50 -1.69 -6.23
CA TRP A 87 -11.02 -0.79 -5.18
C TRP A 87 -11.45 -1.30 -3.78
N PRO A 88 -10.55 -1.28 -2.78
CA PRO A 88 -10.77 -1.86 -1.46
C PRO A 88 -11.55 -0.89 -0.55
N LEU A 89 -12.78 -0.57 -0.98
CA LEU A 89 -13.59 0.49 -0.40
C LEU A 89 -13.85 0.28 1.11
N ASP A 90 -14.13 -0.95 1.53
CA ASP A 90 -14.31 -1.35 2.93
C ASP A 90 -13.10 -1.01 3.81
N VAL A 91 -11.89 -1.31 3.32
CA VAL A 91 -10.63 -0.97 4.00
C VAL A 91 -10.47 0.55 4.09
N LEU A 92 -10.80 1.28 3.02
CA LEU A 92 -10.76 2.74 3.03
C LEU A 92 -11.73 3.34 4.04
N GLU A 93 -12.91 2.75 4.25
CA GLU A 93 -13.85 3.18 5.31
C GLU A 93 -13.22 3.01 6.70
N HIS A 94 -12.56 1.88 6.96
CA HIS A 94 -11.90 1.63 8.25
C HIS A 94 -10.73 2.58 8.52
N ILE A 95 -9.97 2.93 7.49
CA ILE A 95 -8.91 3.95 7.60
C ILE A 95 -9.54 5.33 7.86
N ALA A 96 -10.58 5.70 7.12
CA ALA A 96 -11.30 6.97 7.31
C ALA A 96 -12.00 7.06 8.69
N ALA A 97 -12.33 5.94 9.31
CA ALA A 97 -12.91 5.91 10.65
C ALA A 97 -11.92 6.29 11.77
N ILE A 98 -10.61 6.38 11.49
CA ILE A 98 -9.61 6.80 12.48
C ILE A 98 -9.81 8.29 12.80
N PRO A 99 -10.21 8.66 14.05
CA PRO A 99 -10.72 10.01 14.31
C PRO A 99 -9.71 11.13 14.11
N THR A 100 -8.45 10.87 14.45
CA THR A 100 -7.37 11.88 14.43
C THR A 100 -6.53 11.86 13.16
N LEU A 101 -6.82 10.94 12.24
CA LEU A 101 -6.07 10.79 11.00
C LEU A 101 -6.24 12.02 10.11
N ARG A 102 -5.12 12.56 9.64
CA ARG A 102 -5.05 13.72 8.74
C ARG A 102 -4.39 13.39 7.42
N SER A 103 -3.48 12.43 7.39
CA SER A 103 -2.89 11.96 6.14
C SER A 103 -2.70 10.46 6.08
N ALA A 104 -2.68 9.91 4.86
CA ALA A 104 -2.41 8.50 4.65
C ALA A 104 -1.59 8.21 3.38
N ASP A 105 -0.67 7.25 3.48
CA ASP A 105 0.04 6.65 2.35
C ASP A 105 -0.50 5.23 2.12
N LEU A 106 -1.23 5.05 1.04
CA LEU A 106 -1.89 3.79 0.69
C LEU A 106 -1.08 3.09 -0.38
N TRP A 107 -0.36 2.05 0.02
CA TRP A 107 0.44 1.22 -0.90
C TRP A 107 -0.46 0.13 -1.46
N MET A 108 -0.61 0.03 -2.77
CA MET A 108 -1.47 -0.96 -3.43
C MET A 108 -0.64 -1.79 -4.40
N GLY A 109 -0.81 -3.12 -4.35
CA GLY A 109 -0.07 -4.03 -5.21
C GLY A 109 -0.37 -3.76 -6.69
N ILE A 110 0.66 -3.85 -7.54
CA ILE A 110 0.54 -3.60 -8.98
C ILE A 110 0.19 -4.88 -9.75
N GLN A 111 0.47 -6.04 -9.16
CA GLN A 111 0.35 -7.36 -9.79
C GLN A 111 -1.09 -7.82 -10.02
N SER A 112 -1.44 -8.10 -11.28
CA SER A 112 -2.71 -8.74 -11.65
C SER A 112 -2.78 -10.20 -11.22
N GLU A 113 -4.00 -10.76 -11.18
CA GLU A 113 -4.21 -12.20 -10.94
C GLU A 113 -3.54 -13.06 -12.02
N CYS A 114 -3.59 -12.61 -13.27
CA CYS A 114 -2.89 -13.25 -14.39
C CYS A 114 -1.39 -13.38 -14.12
N ARG A 115 -0.77 -12.29 -13.62
CA ARG A 115 0.66 -12.25 -13.30
C ARG A 115 1.00 -13.11 -12.08
N LYS A 116 0.14 -13.14 -11.05
CA LYS A 116 0.27 -14.05 -9.90
C LYS A 116 0.30 -15.51 -10.34
N GLN A 117 -0.64 -15.90 -11.19
CA GLN A 117 -0.71 -17.26 -11.73
C GLN A 117 0.55 -17.57 -12.54
N TYR A 118 1.03 -16.66 -13.37
CA TYR A 118 2.29 -16.85 -14.12
C TYR A 118 3.50 -17.17 -13.21
N GLU A 119 3.61 -16.52 -12.06
CA GLU A 119 4.73 -16.71 -11.12
C GLU A 119 4.59 -17.97 -10.23
N ASP A 120 3.39 -18.30 -9.78
CA ASP A 120 3.15 -19.51 -8.98
C ASP A 120 3.42 -20.80 -9.79
N TYR A 121 3.36 -20.72 -11.13
CA TYR A 121 3.46 -21.84 -12.07
C TYR A 121 4.84 -21.99 -12.73
N THR A 122 5.94 -21.77 -11.99
CA THR A 122 7.31 -21.94 -12.52
C THR A 122 7.64 -23.36 -13.04
N ASN A 123 6.99 -24.41 -12.53
CA ASN A 123 7.14 -25.78 -13.08
C ASN A 123 6.19 -26.10 -14.24
N SER A 124 5.21 -25.24 -14.53
CA SER A 124 4.18 -25.44 -15.56
C SER A 124 4.12 -24.31 -16.57
N GLN A 125 5.12 -23.42 -16.64
CA GLN A 125 5.27 -22.44 -17.72
C GLN A 125 5.04 -23.08 -19.10
N ARG A 126 5.60 -24.27 -19.35
CA ARG A 126 5.37 -25.01 -20.61
C ARG A 126 3.93 -25.49 -20.82
N VAL A 127 3.16 -25.73 -19.76
CA VAL A 127 1.75 -26.12 -19.83
C VAL A 127 0.89 -24.89 -20.08
N MET A 128 1.14 -23.80 -19.34
CA MET A 128 0.45 -22.53 -19.52
C MET A 128 0.73 -21.93 -20.91
N GLU A 129 1.97 -22.00 -21.40
CA GLU A 129 2.34 -21.58 -22.76
C GLU A 129 1.66 -22.43 -23.84
N ARG A 130 1.35 -23.71 -23.57
CA ARG A 130 0.63 -24.59 -24.51
C ARG A 130 -0.87 -24.30 -24.51
N GLU A 131 -1.47 -24.04 -23.36
CA GLU A 131 -2.91 -23.81 -23.22
C GLU A 131 -3.31 -22.38 -23.62
N PHE A 132 -2.50 -21.39 -23.26
CA PHE A 132 -2.83 -19.97 -23.41
C PHE A 132 -1.87 -19.21 -24.34
N GLY A 133 -0.81 -19.84 -24.83
CA GLY A 133 0.22 -19.21 -25.67
C GLY A 133 1.35 -18.56 -24.88
N LYS A 134 2.46 -18.21 -25.56
CA LYS A 134 3.66 -17.59 -24.95
C LYS A 134 3.43 -16.20 -24.34
N ASP A 135 2.26 -15.61 -24.58
CA ASP A 135 1.98 -14.19 -24.35
C ASP A 135 0.74 -13.95 -23.48
N TYR A 136 0.24 -14.97 -22.75
CA TYR A 136 -1.05 -14.89 -22.07
C TYR A 136 -1.13 -13.85 -20.92
N CYS A 137 0.01 -13.28 -20.52
CA CYS A 137 0.10 -12.23 -19.51
C CYS A 137 1.14 -11.17 -19.89
N LYS A 138 0.80 -10.26 -20.80
CA LYS A 138 1.67 -9.18 -21.29
C LYS A 138 0.95 -7.83 -21.36
N GLY A 139 1.72 -6.75 -21.43
CA GLY A 139 1.19 -5.40 -21.50
C GLY A 139 0.26 -5.09 -20.32
N GLU A 140 -0.86 -4.44 -20.62
CA GLU A 140 -1.80 -3.98 -19.59
C GLU A 140 -2.38 -5.09 -18.69
N ASP A 141 -2.38 -6.35 -19.14
CA ASP A 141 -2.96 -7.47 -18.40
C ASP A 141 -2.08 -7.98 -17.26
N GLN A 142 -0.80 -7.56 -17.21
CA GLN A 142 0.06 -7.81 -16.05
C GLN A 142 -0.31 -6.93 -14.85
N PHE A 143 -1.01 -5.81 -15.10
CA PHE A 143 -1.34 -4.84 -14.07
C PHE A 143 -2.73 -5.06 -13.50
N GLN A 144 -2.83 -4.92 -12.18
CA GLN A 144 -4.09 -5.08 -11.49
C GLN A 144 -5.02 -3.90 -11.77
N LYS A 145 -6.16 -4.24 -12.39
CA LYS A 145 -7.28 -3.34 -12.64
C LYS A 145 -8.16 -3.18 -11.39
N PRO A 146 -8.80 -2.01 -11.18
CA PRO A 146 -8.70 -0.80 -11.99
C PRO A 146 -7.31 -0.13 -11.87
N LEU A 147 -6.85 0.52 -12.95
CA LEU A 147 -5.54 1.18 -12.96
C LEU A 147 -5.57 2.46 -12.11
N LEU A 148 -4.40 2.82 -11.55
CA LEU A 148 -4.25 4.04 -10.76
C LEU A 148 -3.92 5.22 -11.68
N ASP A 149 -4.76 6.22 -11.66
CA ASP A 149 -4.60 7.50 -12.35
C ASP A 149 -5.17 8.62 -11.45
N ASP A 150 -5.07 9.86 -11.91
CA ASP A 150 -5.63 11.02 -11.21
C ASP A 150 -7.13 10.88 -10.93
N THR A 151 -7.89 10.39 -11.92
CA THR A 151 -9.34 10.28 -11.87
C THR A 151 -9.81 9.23 -10.86
N SER A 152 -9.15 8.06 -10.85
CA SER A 152 -9.44 6.99 -9.91
C SER A 152 -8.96 7.34 -8.51
N ALA A 153 -7.76 7.93 -8.35
CA ALA A 153 -7.28 8.43 -7.07
C ALA A 153 -8.23 9.49 -6.47
N LEU A 154 -8.75 10.39 -7.30
CA LEU A 154 -9.72 11.40 -6.87
C LEU A 154 -11.02 10.79 -6.35
N LYS A 155 -11.52 9.73 -7.01
CA LYS A 155 -12.70 9.00 -6.54
C LYS A 155 -12.46 8.38 -5.18
N LEU A 156 -11.30 7.75 -4.97
CA LEU A 156 -10.93 7.14 -3.68
C LEU A 156 -10.77 8.19 -2.58
N PHE A 157 -10.11 9.31 -2.88
CA PHE A 157 -9.93 10.39 -1.93
C PHE A 157 -11.27 11.01 -1.49
N LYS A 158 -12.18 11.27 -2.44
CA LYS A 158 -13.55 11.73 -2.14
C LYS A 158 -14.29 10.74 -1.27
N TYR A 159 -14.25 9.46 -1.63
CA TYR A 159 -14.89 8.38 -0.87
C TYR A 159 -14.41 8.32 0.58
N MET A 160 -13.10 8.45 0.83
CA MET A 160 -12.53 8.50 2.17
C MET A 160 -12.96 9.76 2.94
N ARG A 161 -12.97 10.92 2.29
CA ARG A 161 -13.38 12.18 2.91
C ARG A 161 -14.86 12.19 3.31
N GLU A 162 -15.74 11.66 2.47
CA GLU A 162 -17.18 11.53 2.76
C GLU A 162 -17.46 10.67 3.99
N ARG A 163 -16.58 9.70 4.27
CA ARG A 163 -16.69 8.77 5.40
C ARG A 163 -15.78 9.11 6.57
N LYS A 164 -15.08 10.24 6.48
CA LYS A 164 -14.12 10.64 7.51
C LYS A 164 -14.86 10.90 8.82
N ILE A 165 -14.42 10.26 9.88
CA ILE A 165 -14.88 10.54 11.24
C ILE A 165 -13.85 11.44 11.93
N GLY A 166 -14.29 12.48 12.62
CA GLY A 166 -13.39 13.35 13.41
C GLY A 166 -12.69 14.42 12.57
N ALA A 167 -11.37 14.52 12.69
CA ALA A 167 -10.56 15.52 11.97
C ALA A 167 -10.68 15.34 10.45
N GLY A 168 -10.60 16.43 9.69
CA GLY A 168 -10.56 16.37 8.23
C GLY A 168 -9.32 15.61 7.71
N LEU A 169 -9.50 14.90 6.60
CA LEU A 169 -8.41 14.20 5.91
C LEU A 169 -7.73 15.13 4.90
N ASP A 170 -6.59 15.68 5.28
CA ASP A 170 -5.87 16.73 4.57
C ASP A 170 -5.19 16.20 3.29
N GLU A 171 -4.58 15.01 3.35
CA GLU A 171 -3.77 14.45 2.26
C GLU A 171 -3.86 12.92 2.17
N VAL A 172 -3.96 12.37 0.96
CA VAL A 172 -3.78 10.93 0.71
C VAL A 172 -2.84 10.74 -0.46
N THR A 173 -1.79 9.96 -0.25
CA THR A 173 -0.93 9.51 -1.32
C THR A 173 -1.24 8.05 -1.63
N ILE A 174 -1.46 7.74 -2.90
CA ILE A 174 -1.65 6.37 -3.36
C ILE A 174 -0.42 5.96 -4.15
N TRP A 175 0.17 4.85 -3.71
CA TRP A 175 1.40 4.29 -4.27
C TRP A 175 1.08 2.94 -4.90
N VAL A 176 1.59 2.69 -6.11
CA VAL A 176 1.57 1.35 -6.74
C VAL A 176 2.97 1.00 -7.24
N GLY A 177 3.25 -0.30 -7.28
CA GLY A 177 4.46 -0.86 -7.90
C GLY A 177 5.69 -0.87 -7.00
N ASP A 178 6.86 -1.03 -7.63
CA ASP A 178 8.12 -1.20 -6.93
C ASP A 178 8.82 0.13 -6.66
N TRP A 179 9.00 0.42 -5.37
CA TRP A 179 9.71 1.60 -4.87
C TRP A 179 11.06 1.24 -4.24
N THR A 180 11.52 0.02 -4.45
CA THR A 180 12.84 -0.39 -4.01
C THR A 180 13.94 0.14 -4.94
N ARG A 181 15.18 0.11 -4.45
CA ARG A 181 16.33 0.42 -5.28
C ARG A 181 16.62 -0.81 -6.14
N ALA A 182 16.73 -0.59 -7.45
CA ALA A 182 17.17 -1.61 -8.40
C ALA A 182 18.50 -2.25 -7.96
N TRP A 183 18.60 -3.57 -8.12
CA TRP A 183 19.80 -4.30 -7.76
C TRP A 183 20.92 -4.05 -8.78
N ASP A 184 22.08 -3.59 -8.32
CA ASP A 184 23.23 -3.24 -9.17
C ASP A 184 24.38 -4.26 -9.08
N GLY A 185 24.12 -5.45 -8.54
CA GLY A 185 25.11 -6.51 -8.41
C GLY A 185 25.28 -7.37 -9.68
N PRO A 186 26.35 -8.19 -9.75
CA PRO A 186 26.59 -9.10 -10.88
C PRO A 186 25.49 -10.16 -11.00
N LEU A 187 25.22 -10.62 -12.23
CA LEU A 187 24.14 -11.57 -12.58
C LEU A 187 22.72 -11.05 -12.29
N TYR A 188 22.51 -9.76 -12.54
CA TYR A 188 21.21 -9.12 -12.38
C TYR A 188 20.25 -9.50 -13.51
N PHE A 189 19.09 -10.02 -13.11
CA PHE A 189 17.93 -10.19 -13.96
C PHE A 189 16.80 -9.38 -13.33
N PRO A 190 16.31 -8.32 -14.00
CA PRO A 190 15.29 -7.46 -13.42
C PRO A 190 14.03 -8.25 -13.11
N ALA A 191 13.43 -8.00 -11.94
CA ALA A 191 12.08 -8.47 -11.68
C ALA A 191 11.10 -7.74 -12.62
N TRP A 192 9.98 -8.36 -12.97
CA TRP A 192 9.05 -7.80 -13.95
C TRP A 192 8.47 -6.43 -13.55
N ALA A 193 8.26 -6.21 -12.26
CA ALA A 193 7.73 -4.95 -11.71
C ALA A 193 8.84 -3.96 -11.33
N GLU A 194 10.11 -4.31 -11.54
CA GLU A 194 11.23 -3.49 -11.12
C GLU A 194 11.25 -2.17 -11.89
N GLY A 195 11.23 -1.06 -11.16
CA GLY A 195 11.13 0.28 -11.74
C GLY A 195 9.74 0.68 -12.23
N ILE A 196 8.79 -0.26 -12.31
CA ILE A 196 7.39 0.06 -12.66
C ILE A 196 6.65 0.49 -11.41
N ARG A 197 6.23 1.75 -11.38
CA ARG A 197 5.61 2.37 -10.22
C ARG A 197 4.79 3.57 -10.61
N ALA A 198 3.80 3.92 -9.78
CA ALA A 198 3.12 5.20 -9.88
C ALA A 198 2.75 5.76 -8.51
N LYS A 199 2.73 7.08 -8.43
CA LYS A 199 2.41 7.86 -7.24
C LYS A 199 1.42 8.94 -7.59
N VAL A 200 0.28 8.94 -6.91
CA VAL A 200 -0.72 9.98 -7.04
C VAL A 200 -0.95 10.62 -5.67
N VAL A 201 -0.75 11.93 -5.60
CA VAL A 201 -0.93 12.71 -4.37
C VAL A 201 -2.23 13.48 -4.48
N CYS A 202 -3.13 13.24 -3.52
CA CYS A 202 -4.39 13.95 -3.39
C CYS A 202 -4.36 14.86 -2.16
N LYS A 203 -4.51 16.17 -2.37
CA LYS A 203 -4.52 17.19 -1.32
C LYS A 203 -5.83 17.96 -1.34
N ALA A 204 -6.37 18.20 -0.15
CA ALA A 204 -7.52 19.07 -0.01
C ALA A 204 -7.07 20.53 0.01
N GLU A 205 -7.29 21.24 -1.09
CA GLU A 205 -7.09 22.68 -1.14
C GLU A 205 -8.31 23.44 -0.57
N ALA A 206 -8.10 24.69 -0.18
CA ALA A 206 -9.18 25.58 0.27
C ALA A 206 -10.15 25.95 -0.86
N ASP A 207 -9.74 25.78 -2.13
CA ASP A 207 -10.57 26.08 -3.29
C ASP A 207 -11.54 24.94 -3.63
N VAL A 208 -12.79 25.35 -3.86
CA VAL A 208 -14.00 24.51 -3.84
C VAL A 208 -14.12 23.58 -5.05
N ASN A 209 -13.26 23.73 -6.06
CA ASN A 209 -13.27 22.87 -7.25
C ASN A 209 -12.46 21.59 -7.02
N MET A 210 -13.14 20.57 -6.50
CA MET A 210 -12.64 19.21 -6.25
C MET A 210 -12.18 18.43 -7.51
N LYS A 211 -11.90 19.08 -8.64
CA LYS A 211 -11.43 18.42 -9.87
C LYS A 211 -9.91 18.28 -9.90
N ASP A 212 -9.18 19.22 -9.30
CA ASP A 212 -7.72 19.30 -9.41
C ASP A 212 -6.99 18.90 -8.12
N TRP A 213 -7.68 18.21 -7.21
CA TRP A 213 -7.11 17.82 -5.92
C TRP A 213 -6.08 16.70 -6.00
N CYS A 214 -6.01 15.96 -7.11
CA CYS A 214 -5.12 14.82 -7.27
C CYS A 214 -4.19 15.00 -8.46
N VAL A 215 -2.89 14.85 -8.22
CA VAL A 215 -1.85 14.98 -9.23
C VAL A 215 -1.02 13.70 -9.27
N VAL A 216 -0.79 13.18 -10.48
CA VAL A 216 0.17 12.09 -10.71
C VAL A 216 1.57 12.69 -10.63
N GLU A 217 2.31 12.36 -9.57
CA GLU A 217 3.68 12.84 -9.39
C GLU A 217 4.69 11.99 -10.15
N GLU A 218 4.44 10.68 -10.25
CA GLU A 218 5.34 9.74 -10.91
C GLU A 218 4.54 8.58 -11.54
N GLY A 219 5.06 8.01 -12.64
CA GLY A 219 4.47 6.80 -13.25
C GLY A 219 3.18 7.04 -14.03
N LYS A 220 3.05 8.18 -14.69
CA LYS A 220 1.89 8.44 -15.53
C LYS A 220 1.83 7.39 -16.64
N GLU A 221 0.71 6.69 -16.73
CA GLU A 221 0.52 5.58 -17.67
C GLU A 221 1.57 4.46 -17.51
N TYR A 222 2.00 4.16 -16.27
CA TYR A 222 2.97 3.10 -15.95
C TYR A 222 2.67 1.73 -16.59
N TRP A 223 1.41 1.50 -16.99
CA TRP A 223 0.96 0.28 -17.66
C TRP A 223 1.32 0.22 -19.16
N LYS A 224 1.91 1.29 -19.70
CA LYS A 224 2.41 1.38 -21.09
C LYS A 224 3.94 1.32 -21.16
N ASP A 225 4.63 1.38 -20.04
CA ASP A 225 6.08 1.27 -19.96
C ASP A 225 6.47 -0.23 -20.06
N GLU A 226 6.53 -0.75 -21.29
CA GLU A 226 7.18 -2.03 -21.66
C GLU A 226 8.31 -1.81 -22.67
#